data_AF-A0A849W3I5-F1
#
_entry.id   AF-A0A849W3I5-F1
#
_cell.length_a   1.000
_cell.length_b   1.000
_cell.length_c   1.000
_cell.angle_alpha   90.00
_cell.angle_beta   90.00
_cell.angle_gamma   90.00
#
_symmetry.space_group_name_H-M   'P 1'
#
loop_
_entity.id
_entity.type
_entity.pdbx_description
1 polymer ?
#
loop_
_entity_poly.entity_id
_entity_poly.type
_entity_poly.pdbx_seq_one_letter_code
_entity_poly.pdbx_strand_id
1 'polypeptide(L)'
;MQPEISSHEVHSRLKNQQPCTLLDVRTKEEFDRAHIQGALFLPLDEISQLSLTKLGLEKNQEIIVYCLSGPRGFDAAKILANLGYTNVKNMTSGLLAWRANGYSFLVSGQ
;
A
#
# COMPACT_ATOMS: atom_id res chain seq x y z
N MET A 1 -13.17 -12.39 5.06
CA MET A 1 -12.60 -12.01 3.76
C MET A 1 -12.13 -10.58 3.89
N GLN A 2 -10.86 -10.30 3.58
CA GLN A 2 -10.37 -8.93 3.64
C GLN A 2 -10.78 -8.17 2.37
N PRO A 3 -11.12 -6.89 2.45
CA PRO A 3 -11.40 -6.09 1.27
C PRO A 3 -10.20 -6.04 0.32
N GLU A 4 -10.44 -6.22 -0.96
CA GLU A 4 -9.44 -6.08 -2.03
C GLU A 4 -9.81 -4.92 -2.97
N ILE A 5 -8.81 -4.41 -3.69
CA ILE A 5 -8.96 -3.35 -4.68
C ILE A 5 -8.03 -3.58 -5.86
N SER A 6 -8.48 -3.36 -7.10
CA SER A 6 -7.62 -3.54 -8.28
C SER A 6 -6.68 -2.35 -8.47
N SER A 7 -5.53 -2.57 -9.11
CA SER A 7 -4.60 -1.47 -9.44
C SER A 7 -5.24 -0.40 -10.34
N HIS A 8 -6.18 -0.79 -11.22
CA HIS A 8 -6.94 0.14 -12.06
C HIS A 8 -7.81 1.08 -11.22
N GLU A 9 -8.54 0.54 -10.25
CA GLU A 9 -9.38 1.33 -9.35
C GLU A 9 -8.51 2.26 -8.50
N VAL A 10 -7.40 1.75 -7.92
CA VAL A 10 -6.45 2.58 -7.17
C VAL A 10 -5.94 3.74 -8.04
N HIS A 11 -5.50 3.48 -9.27
CA HIS A 11 -5.03 4.51 -10.18
C HIS A 11 -6.12 5.55 -10.51
N SER A 12 -7.35 5.11 -10.77
CA SER A 12 -8.50 6.00 -10.98
C SER A 12 -8.75 6.92 -9.79
N ARG A 13 -8.68 6.38 -8.56
CA ARG A 13 -8.84 7.15 -7.32
C ARG A 13 -7.76 8.22 -7.15
N LEU A 14 -6.50 7.85 -7.37
CA LEU A 14 -5.38 8.81 -7.31
C LEU A 14 -5.54 9.93 -8.34
N LYS A 15 -5.94 9.59 -9.58
CA LYS A 15 -6.18 10.57 -10.64
C LYS A 15 -7.33 11.53 -10.29
N ASN A 16 -8.37 11.02 -9.63
CA ASN A 16 -9.51 11.81 -9.18
C ASN A 16 -9.30 12.49 -7.81
N GLN A 17 -8.06 12.46 -7.27
CA GLN A 17 -7.70 13.06 -5.98
C GLN A 17 -8.58 12.59 -4.82
N GLN A 18 -9.07 11.35 -4.89
CA GLN A 18 -9.83 10.77 -3.79
C GLN A 18 -8.87 10.46 -2.63
N PRO A 19 -9.23 10.84 -1.40
CA PRO A 19 -8.34 10.69 -0.25
C PRO A 19 -8.15 9.21 0.08
N CYS A 20 -6.93 8.72 -0.07
CA CYS A 20 -6.50 7.41 0.41
C CYS A 20 -5.00 7.43 0.76
N THR A 21 -4.60 6.58 1.71
CA THR A 21 -3.19 6.33 1.98
C THR A 21 -2.74 5.10 1.20
N LEU A 22 -1.68 5.23 0.39
CA LEU A 22 -0.99 4.09 -0.18
C LEU A 22 0.14 3.65 0.74
N LEU A 23 0.16 2.37 1.13
CA LEU A 23 1.18 1.79 2.00
C LEU A 23 1.92 0.67 1.27
N ASP A 24 3.20 0.88 1.02
CA ASP A 24 4.10 -0.14 0.47
C ASP A 24 4.75 -0.93 1.61
N VAL A 25 4.51 -2.25 1.63
CA VAL A 25 4.99 -3.16 2.67
C VAL A 25 6.11 -4.09 2.20
N ARG A 26 6.77 -3.74 1.08
CA ARG A 26 7.94 -4.46 0.57
C ARG A 26 9.19 -4.13 1.36
N THR A 27 10.33 -4.71 0.98
CA THR A 27 11.62 -4.35 1.59
C THR A 27 12.07 -2.95 1.18
N LYS A 28 13.01 -2.38 1.94
CA LYS A 28 13.57 -1.06 1.64
C LYS A 28 14.20 -1.00 0.25
N GLU A 29 14.92 -2.03 -0.14
CA GLU A 29 15.58 -2.10 -1.45
C GLU A 29 14.55 -2.16 -2.59
N GLU A 30 13.44 -2.86 -2.38
CA GLU A 30 12.34 -2.90 -3.35
C GLU A 30 11.64 -1.56 -3.51
N PHE A 31 11.40 -0.85 -2.40
CA PHE A 31 10.79 0.48 -2.38
C PHE A 31 11.71 1.52 -3.04
N ASP A 32 12.99 1.53 -2.67
CA ASP A 32 13.98 2.47 -3.20
C ASP A 32 14.17 2.31 -4.70
N ARG A 33 14.25 1.06 -5.19
CA ARG A 33 14.36 0.80 -6.63
C ARG A 33 13.18 1.39 -7.39
N ALA A 34 11.96 1.14 -6.92
CA ALA A 34 10.77 1.73 -7.52
C ALA A 34 9.54 1.58 -6.63
N HIS A 35 8.71 2.61 -6.54
CA HIS A 35 7.45 2.61 -5.78
C HIS A 35 6.40 3.53 -6.42
N ILE A 36 5.13 3.37 -6.05
CA ILE A 36 4.06 4.26 -6.55
C ILE A 36 4.25 5.64 -5.92
N GLN A 37 4.13 6.71 -6.73
CA GLN A 37 4.28 8.08 -6.23
C GLN A 37 3.29 8.38 -5.11
N GLY A 38 3.78 8.97 -4.02
CA GLY A 38 2.97 9.29 -2.84
C GLY A 38 2.70 8.11 -1.89
N ALA A 39 3.24 6.92 -2.18
CA ALA A 39 3.16 5.81 -1.25
C ALA A 39 4.03 6.06 -0.01
N LEU A 40 3.48 5.78 1.16
CA LEU A 40 4.23 5.62 2.39
C LEU A 40 4.92 4.27 2.41
N PHE A 41 6.08 4.21 3.05
CA PHE A 41 6.86 2.99 3.20
C PHE A 41 6.77 2.48 4.64
N LEU A 42 6.39 1.21 4.81
CA LEU A 42 6.46 0.50 6.07
C LEU A 42 6.58 -1.01 5.81
N PRO A 43 7.77 -1.62 5.95
CA PRO A 43 7.97 -3.05 5.77
C PRO A 43 6.97 -3.89 6.56
N LEU A 44 6.53 -5.01 5.98
CA LEU A 44 5.56 -5.93 6.61
C LEU A 44 5.96 -6.33 8.04
N ASP A 45 7.24 -6.62 8.25
CA ASP A 45 7.84 -7.05 9.52
C ASP A 45 7.99 -5.91 10.54
N GLU A 46 7.87 -4.65 10.11
CA GLU A 46 7.91 -3.47 10.97
C GLU A 46 6.51 -2.93 11.34
N ILE A 47 5.44 -3.56 10.85
CA ILE A 47 4.07 -3.13 11.15
C ILE A 47 3.76 -3.35 12.63
N SER A 48 3.59 -2.24 13.36
CA SER A 48 3.27 -2.22 14.78
C SER A 48 2.43 -0.98 15.10
N GLN A 49 1.77 -0.97 16.26
CA GLN A 49 1.03 0.22 16.69
C GLN A 49 1.92 1.47 16.72
N LEU A 50 3.18 1.34 17.15
CA LEU A 50 4.12 2.45 17.24
C LEU A 50 4.52 2.98 15.85
N SER A 51 4.85 2.11 14.90
CA SER A 51 5.26 2.54 13.56
C SER A 51 4.11 3.21 12.80
N LEU A 52 2.88 2.70 12.95
CA LEU A 52 1.69 3.29 12.32
C LEU A 52 1.35 4.66 12.91
N THR A 53 1.50 4.85 14.23
CA THR A 53 1.34 6.15 14.88
C THR A 53 2.43 7.13 14.47
N LYS A 54 3.69 6.70 14.31
CA LYS A 54 4.78 7.55 13.79
C LYS A 54 4.53 8.03 12.36
N LEU A 55 3.87 7.21 11.53
CA LEU A 55 3.42 7.59 10.20
C LEU A 55 2.16 8.48 10.19
N GLY A 56 1.58 8.78 11.36
CA GLY A 56 0.36 9.58 11.47
C GLY A 56 -0.87 8.88 10.91
N LEU A 57 -0.91 7.53 10.93
CA LEU A 57 -2.03 6.79 10.36
C LEU A 57 -3.20 6.67 11.32
N GLU A 58 -4.32 7.29 10.95
CA GLU A 58 -5.59 7.23 11.68
C GLU A 58 -6.32 5.90 11.46
N LYS A 59 -7.09 5.45 12.47
CA LYS A 59 -7.77 4.14 12.43
C LYS A 59 -8.91 4.04 11.41
N ASN A 60 -9.53 5.17 11.08
CA ASN A 60 -10.71 5.25 10.22
C ASN A 60 -10.39 5.67 8.77
N GLN A 61 -9.16 6.11 8.48
CA GLN A 61 -8.79 6.50 7.12
C GLN A 61 -8.70 5.28 6.20
N GLU A 62 -8.91 5.49 4.90
CA GLU A 62 -8.70 4.44 3.90
C GLU A 62 -7.20 4.18 3.71
N ILE A 63 -6.78 2.95 3.98
CA ILE A 63 -5.42 2.47 3.77
C ILE A 63 -5.44 1.39 2.68
N ILE A 64 -4.78 1.68 1.57
CA ILE A 64 -4.58 0.75 0.47
C ILE A 64 -3.16 0.21 0.58
N VAL A 65 -3.05 -1.04 0.97
CA VAL A 65 -1.76 -1.71 1.14
C VAL A 65 -1.40 -2.42 -0.16
N TYR A 66 -0.14 -2.37 -0.55
CA TYR A 66 0.36 -3.17 -1.65
C TYR A 66 1.75 -3.73 -1.37
N CYS A 67 2.05 -4.82 -2.06
CA CYS A 67 3.39 -5.36 -2.12
C CYS A 67 3.78 -5.61 -3.59
N LEU A 68 4.66 -6.58 -3.86
CA LEU A 68 5.04 -6.90 -5.23
C LEU A 68 3.90 -7.59 -5.99
N SER A 69 3.34 -8.66 -5.42
CA SER A 69 2.42 -9.58 -6.11
C SER A 69 1.11 -9.88 -5.37
N GLY A 70 0.90 -9.32 -4.18
CA GLY A 70 -0.32 -9.50 -3.37
C GLY A 70 -0.14 -10.11 -1.97
N PRO A 71 0.58 -11.23 -1.78
CA PRO A 71 0.58 -11.97 -0.50
C PRO A 71 1.00 -11.16 0.73
N ARG A 72 2.11 -10.42 0.66
CA ARG A 72 2.55 -9.55 1.77
C ARG A 72 1.54 -8.44 2.08
N GLY A 73 0.83 -7.94 1.06
CA GLY A 73 -0.22 -6.94 1.25
C GLY A 73 -1.44 -7.50 1.99
N PHE A 74 -1.78 -8.76 1.73
CA PHE A 74 -2.82 -9.47 2.49
C PHE A 74 -2.42 -9.68 3.96
N ASP A 75 -1.18 -10.09 4.23
CA ASP A 75 -0.72 -10.25 5.61
C ASP A 75 -0.66 -8.90 6.35
N ALA A 76 -0.19 -7.85 5.70
CA ALA A 76 -0.21 -6.50 6.25
C ALA A 76 -1.63 -6.02 6.55
N ALA A 77 -2.58 -6.25 5.64
CA ALA A 77 -3.98 -5.90 5.87
C ALA A 77 -4.58 -6.64 7.08
N LYS A 78 -4.18 -7.89 7.35
CA LYS A 78 -4.54 -8.63 8.58
C LYS A 78 -3.96 -7.99 9.83
N ILE A 79 -2.67 -7.66 9.81
CA ILE A 79 -2.02 -7.03 10.95
C ILE A 79 -2.70 -5.69 11.27
N LEU A 80 -2.95 -4.86 10.25
CA LEU A 80 -3.63 -3.58 10.42
C LEU A 80 -5.04 -3.74 10.98
N ALA A 81 -5.82 -4.69 10.45
CA ALA A 81 -7.17 -4.96 10.96
C ALA A 81 -7.15 -5.42 12.43
N ASN A 82 -6.20 -6.30 12.80
CA ASN A 82 -6.02 -6.75 14.19
C ASN A 82 -5.60 -5.61 15.13
N LEU A 83 -4.88 -4.62 14.60
CA LEU A 83 -4.53 -3.39 15.33
C LEU A 83 -5.69 -2.38 15.35
N GLY A 84 -6.84 -2.68 14.75
CA GLY A 84 -8.04 -1.82 14.81
C GLY A 84 -8.17 -0.79 13.67
N TYR A 85 -7.39 -0.91 12.59
CA TYR A 85 -7.62 -0.13 11.37
C TYR A 85 -8.79 -0.73 10.61
N THR A 86 -9.86 0.04 10.43
CA THR A 86 -11.16 -0.50 10.00
C THR A 86 -11.40 -0.40 8.50
N ASN A 87 -10.66 0.44 7.79
CA ASN A 87 -10.79 0.64 6.35
C ASN A 87 -9.49 0.32 5.61
N VAL A 88 -9.13 -0.96 5.59
CA VAL A 88 -7.90 -1.45 4.96
C VAL A 88 -8.25 -2.32 3.75
N LYS A 89 -7.58 -2.06 2.62
CA LYS A 89 -7.75 -2.80 1.36
C LYS A 89 -6.40 -3.29 0.86
N ASN A 90 -6.32 -4.54 0.41
CA ASN A 90 -5.14 -5.05 -0.30
C ASN A 90 -5.27 -4.76 -1.80
N MET A 91 -4.25 -4.15 -2.41
CA MET A 91 -4.20 -3.99 -3.86
C MET A 91 -3.85 -5.32 -4.53
N THR A 92 -4.83 -5.91 -5.21
CA THR A 92 -4.70 -7.22 -5.88
C THR A 92 -3.54 -7.19 -6.88
N SER A 93 -2.72 -8.24 -6.86
CA SER A 93 -1.54 -8.41 -7.72
C SER A 93 -0.46 -7.32 -7.59
N GLY A 94 -0.59 -6.44 -6.59
CA GLY A 94 0.45 -5.50 -6.15
C GLY A 94 1.03 -4.61 -7.26
N LEU A 95 2.31 -4.28 -7.11
CA LEU A 95 3.05 -3.45 -8.06
C LEU A 95 3.20 -4.12 -9.44
N LEU A 96 3.16 -5.45 -9.55
CA LEU A 96 3.22 -6.14 -10.84
C LEU A 96 2.02 -5.78 -11.72
N ALA A 97 0.80 -5.81 -11.17
CA ALA A 97 -0.38 -5.38 -11.92
C ALA A 97 -0.37 -3.88 -12.20
N TRP A 98 0.15 -3.06 -11.29
CA TRP A 98 0.34 -1.62 -11.55
C TRP A 98 1.22 -1.39 -12.79
N ARG A 99 2.35 -2.10 -12.88
CA ARG A 99 3.27 -2.06 -14.03
C ARG A 99 2.64 -2.61 -15.30
N ALA A 100 1.92 -3.72 -15.22
CA ALA A 100 1.26 -4.33 -16.37
C ALA A 100 0.20 -3.41 -17.01
N ASN A 101 -0.44 -2.55 -16.22
CA ASN A 101 -1.37 -1.53 -16.71
C ASN A 101 -0.67 -0.28 -17.29
N GLY A 102 0.67 -0.20 -17.23
CA GLY A 102 1.43 0.94 -17.75
C GLY A 102 1.36 2.20 -16.89
N TYR A 103 1.00 2.09 -15.60
CA TYR A 103 0.90 3.24 -14.71
C TYR A 103 2.26 3.70 -14.19
N SER A 104 2.40 5.02 -14.01
CA SER A 104 3.64 5.64 -13.55
C SER A 104 4.04 5.18 -12.14
N PHE A 105 5.33 4.99 -11.94
CA PHE A 105 5.96 4.72 -10.64
C PHE A 105 7.26 5.52 -10.58
N LEU A 106 7.67 5.90 -9.38
CA LEU A 106 8.96 6.52 -9.15
C LEU A 106 10.05 5.46 -9.22
N VAL A 107 11.21 5.82 -9.75
CA VAL A 107 12.43 5.02 -9.80
C VAL A 107 13.52 5.89 -9.21
N SER A 108 14.15 5.47 -8.12
CA SER A 108 15.28 6.23 -7.55
C SER A 108 16.54 5.84 -8.33
N GLY A 109 17.12 6.80 -9.06
CA GLY A 109 18.37 6.59 -9.81
C GLY A 109 18.36 7.04 -11.28
N GLN A 110 17.51 7.99 -11.66
CA GLN A 110 17.71 8.81 -12.86
C GLN A 110 18.05 10.24 -12.47
#